data_AF-A0AAU9LYA8-F1
#
_entry.id   AF-A0AAU9LYA8-F1
#
_cell.length_a   1.000
_cell.length_b   1.000
_cell.length_c   1.000
_cell.angle_alpha   90.00
_cell.angle_beta   90.00
_cell.angle_gamma   90.00
#
_symmetry.space_group_name_H-M   'P 1'
#
loop_
_entity.id
_entity.type
_entity.pdbx_description
1 polymer ?
#
loop_
_entity_poly.entity_id
_entity_poly.type
_entity_poly.pdbx_seq_one_letter_code
_entity_poly.pdbx_strand_id
1 'polypeptide(L)'
;MGNRDEFMLATNDFQEEIYIEGQGRIFVDHLFDVHENTRDQAFELKMRMTAYWKIVLKRVVDCMVLRIRFMIQKLVNVEIQKEIVNEVMLHGGGVEKIMEELSPERVRLQRSVGLVQESIGFIENVMDVNLVSAQALSGEEDEHN
;
A
#
# COMPACT_ATOMS: atom_id res chain seq x y z
N MET A 1 15.73 26.01 -35.61
CA MET A 1 16.52 25.12 -36.47
C MET A 1 16.56 23.76 -35.81
N GLY A 2 16.52 22.66 -36.56
CA GLY A 2 16.61 21.32 -35.97
C GLY A 2 18.06 20.97 -35.62
N ASN A 3 18.28 20.03 -34.69
CA ASN A 3 19.62 19.56 -34.31
C ASN A 3 20.46 19.08 -35.50
N ARG A 4 19.82 18.61 -36.58
CA ARG A 4 20.50 18.22 -37.83
C ARG A 4 21.04 19.44 -38.58
N ASP A 5 20.27 20.51 -38.67
CA ASP A 5 20.67 21.72 -39.39
C ASP A 5 21.87 22.37 -38.70
N GLU A 6 21.84 22.43 -37.37
CA GLU A 6 22.93 22.96 -36.54
C GLU A 6 24.21 22.12 -36.68
N PHE A 7 24.08 20.80 -36.73
CA PHE A 7 25.21 19.89 -36.99
C PHE A 7 25.80 20.06 -38.41
N MET A 8 24.95 20.22 -39.43
CA MET A 8 25.41 20.42 -40.81
C MET A 8 26.08 21.79 -40.99
N LEU A 9 25.55 22.83 -40.36
CA LEU A 9 26.16 24.16 -40.39
C LEU A 9 27.56 24.14 -39.76
N ALA A 10 27.69 23.56 -38.58
CA ALA A 10 28.97 23.51 -37.88
C ALA A 10 30.05 22.69 -38.59
N THR A 11 29.67 21.61 -39.26
CA THR A 11 30.61 20.79 -40.03
C THR A 11 31.04 21.44 -41.33
N ASN A 12 30.21 22.31 -41.93
CA ASN A 12 30.56 23.11 -43.10
C ASN A 12 31.38 24.36 -42.74
N ASP A 13 31.09 24.97 -41.59
CA ASP A 13 31.77 26.19 -41.10
C ASP A 13 33.03 25.87 -40.27
N PHE A 14 33.42 24.59 -40.17
CA PHE A 14 34.56 24.11 -39.40
C PHE A 14 34.56 24.59 -37.94
N GLN A 15 33.38 24.62 -37.31
CA GLN A 15 33.25 25.00 -35.90
C GLN A 15 33.73 23.87 -34.99
N GLU A 16 34.65 24.14 -34.06
CA GLU A 16 35.20 23.11 -33.18
C GLU A 16 34.18 22.55 -32.18
N GLU A 17 33.18 23.36 -31.80
CA GLU A 17 32.18 23.02 -30.78
C GLU A 17 30.78 23.46 -31.21
N ILE A 18 29.79 22.62 -30.90
CA ILE A 18 28.36 22.93 -31.06
C ILE A 18 27.59 22.66 -29.78
N TYR A 19 26.45 23.32 -29.64
CA TYR A 19 25.48 23.02 -28.61
C TYR A 19 24.29 22.27 -29.22
N ILE A 20 23.97 21.09 -28.70
CA ILE A 20 22.78 20.33 -29.13
C ILE A 20 21.84 20.18 -27.96
N GLU A 21 20.58 20.58 -28.13
CA GLU A 21 19.54 20.42 -27.12
C GLU A 21 19.39 18.93 -26.73
N GLY A 22 19.48 18.64 -25.43
CA GLY A 22 19.40 17.28 -24.89
C GLY A 22 20.71 16.47 -24.96
N GLN A 23 21.79 17.03 -25.49
CA GLN A 23 23.14 16.46 -25.44
C GLN A 23 24.14 17.39 -24.74
N GLY A 24 23.92 18.71 -24.81
CA GLY A 24 24.85 19.71 -24.28
C GLY A 24 25.88 20.13 -25.32
N ARG A 25 27.04 20.59 -24.85
CA ARG A 25 28.17 20.96 -25.72
C ARG A 25 28.90 19.74 -26.23
N ILE A 26 29.24 19.74 -27.51
CA ILE A 26 29.89 18.63 -28.20
C ILE A 26 30.98 19.20 -29.09
N PHE A 27 32.19 18.66 -28.99
CA PHE A 27 33.27 18.94 -29.94
C PHE A 27 33.04 18.15 -31.23
N VAL A 28 33.19 18.79 -32.39
CA VAL A 28 32.98 18.19 -33.72
C VAL A 28 34.18 18.33 -34.66
N ASP A 29 35.26 18.94 -34.16
CA ASP A 29 36.58 19.05 -34.80
C ASP A 29 37.09 17.72 -35.40
N HIS A 30 36.99 16.64 -34.63
CA HIS A 30 37.41 15.30 -35.02
C HIS A 30 36.56 14.66 -36.14
N LEU A 31 35.46 15.30 -36.54
CA LEU A 31 34.55 14.81 -37.58
C LEU A 31 34.80 15.44 -38.95
N PHE A 32 35.73 16.41 -39.05
CA PHE A 32 36.02 17.10 -40.31
C PHE A 32 36.73 16.19 -41.32
N ASP A 33 37.62 15.31 -40.85
CA ASP A 33 38.36 14.37 -41.70
C ASP A 33 37.57 13.08 -41.98
N VAL A 34 36.35 12.97 -41.45
CA VAL A 34 35.50 11.79 -41.61
C VAL A 34 34.59 11.95 -42.82
N HIS A 35 34.50 10.90 -43.64
CA HIS A 35 33.61 10.89 -44.80
C HIS A 35 32.16 11.22 -44.42
N GLU A 36 31.53 12.14 -45.16
CA GLU A 36 30.21 12.72 -44.86
C GLU A 36 29.14 11.66 -44.55
N ASN A 37 29.02 10.64 -45.41
CA ASN A 37 28.06 9.54 -45.18
C ASN A 37 28.24 8.83 -43.82
N THR A 38 29.48 8.60 -43.39
CA THR A 38 29.75 7.92 -42.11
C THR A 38 29.42 8.83 -40.93
N ARG A 39 29.81 10.11 -41.03
CA ARG A 39 29.50 11.14 -40.03
C ARG A 39 27.99 11.29 -39.84
N ASP A 40 27.24 11.39 -40.94
CA ASP A 40 25.80 11.60 -40.91
C ASP A 40 25.06 10.38 -40.34
N GLN A 41 25.49 9.16 -40.71
CA GLN A 41 24.96 7.93 -40.13
C GLN A 41 25.23 7.83 -38.63
N ALA A 42 26.45 8.20 -38.19
CA ALA A 42 26.81 8.20 -36.77
C ALA A 42 25.96 9.22 -35.98
N PHE A 43 25.73 10.40 -36.55
CA PHE A 43 24.85 11.41 -35.96
C PHE A 43 23.41 10.90 -35.80
N GLU A 44 22.83 10.37 -36.88
CA GLU A 44 21.47 9.81 -36.83
C GLU A 44 21.35 8.66 -35.83
N LEU A 45 22.38 7.81 -35.74
CA LEU A 45 22.43 6.73 -34.76
C LEU A 45 22.47 7.28 -33.33
N LYS A 46 23.32 8.27 -33.06
CA LYS A 46 23.43 8.93 -31.75
C LYS A 46 22.11 9.58 -31.33
N MET A 47 21.45 10.28 -32.24
CA MET A 47 20.14 10.90 -31.99
C MET A 47 19.07 9.85 -31.69
N ARG A 48 19.03 8.75 -32.46
CA ARG A 48 18.11 7.63 -32.20
C ARG A 48 18.41 6.96 -30.86
N MET A 49 19.67 6.67 -30.57
CA MET A 49 20.10 6.07 -29.29
C MET A 49 19.69 6.94 -28.11
N THR A 50 19.86 8.25 -28.22
CA THR A 50 19.47 9.22 -27.18
C THR A 50 17.96 9.18 -26.92
N ALA A 51 17.14 9.14 -27.98
CA ALA A 51 15.69 9.03 -27.85
C ALA A 51 15.28 7.69 -27.20
N TYR A 52 15.88 6.58 -27.63
CA TYR A 52 15.62 5.25 -27.06
C TYR A 52 16.11 5.13 -25.62
N TRP A 53 17.21 5.79 -25.25
CA TRP A 53 17.79 5.71 -23.91
C TRP A 53 16.82 6.16 -22.83
N LYS A 54 16.01 7.20 -23.09
CA LYS A 54 14.94 7.64 -22.18
C LYS A 54 13.93 6.53 -21.88
N ILE A 55 13.56 5.76 -22.91
CA ILE A 55 12.62 4.64 -22.79
C ILE A 55 13.27 3.49 -22.02
N VAL A 56 14.52 3.18 -22.35
CA VAL A 56 15.30 2.12 -21.66
C VAL A 56 15.40 2.43 -20.17
N LEU A 57 15.76 3.66 -19.81
CA LEU A 57 15.88 4.08 -18.41
C LEU A 57 14.56 3.90 -17.65
N LYS A 58 13.44 4.34 -18.25
CA LYS A 58 12.11 4.17 -17.65
C LYS A 58 11.76 2.70 -17.43
N ARG A 59 12.01 1.85 -18.44
CA ARG A 59 11.76 0.41 -18.35
C ARG A 59 12.59 -0.28 -17.27
N VAL A 60 13.85 0.12 -17.11
CA VAL A 60 14.72 -0.43 -16.07
C VAL A 60 14.16 -0.09 -14.68
N VAL A 61 13.78 1.16 -14.45
CA VAL A 61 13.14 1.57 -13.20
C VAL A 61 11.83 0.82 -12.96
N ASP A 62 10.95 0.75 -13.96
CA ASP A 62 9.66 0.04 -13.85
C ASP A 62 9.85 -1.45 -13.52
N CYS A 63 10.82 -2.12 -14.16
CA CYS A 63 11.16 -3.51 -13.91
C CYS A 63 11.69 -3.73 -12.48
N MET A 64 12.54 -2.83 -11.98
CA MET A 64 13.07 -2.92 -10.61
C MET A 64 11.96 -2.71 -9.57
N VAL A 65 11.11 -1.71 -9.77
CA VAL A 65 9.95 -1.45 -8.89
C VAL A 65 9.03 -2.66 -8.86
N LEU A 66 8.70 -3.23 -10.03
CA LEU A 66 7.83 -4.39 -10.11
C LEU A 66 8.47 -5.61 -9.41
N ARG A 67 9.77 -5.84 -9.61
CA ARG A 67 10.48 -6.95 -8.97
C ARG A 67 10.48 -6.79 -7.45
N ILE A 68 10.81 -5.62 -6.93
CA ILE A 68 10.84 -5.35 -5.48
C ILE A 68 9.44 -5.51 -4.89
N ARG A 69 8.43 -4.94 -5.53
CA ARG A 69 7.04 -5.06 -5.07
C ARG A 69 6.59 -6.52 -5.01
N PHE A 70 6.92 -7.31 -6.03
CA PHE A 70 6.62 -8.73 -6.06
C PHE A 70 7.33 -9.49 -4.94
N MET A 71 8.63 -9.20 -4.71
CA MET A 71 9.39 -9.83 -3.63
C MET A 71 8.79 -9.51 -2.25
N ILE A 72 8.44 -8.26 -1.99
CA ILE A 72 7.80 -7.86 -0.72
C ILE A 72 6.46 -8.56 -0.55
N GLN A 73 5.62 -8.58 -1.60
CA GLN A 73 4.32 -9.25 -1.53
C GLN A 73 4.47 -10.75 -1.29
N LYS A 74 5.43 -11.41 -1.93
CA LYS A 74 5.70 -12.83 -1.71
C LYS A 74 6.22 -13.10 -0.30
N LEU A 75 7.17 -12.30 0.18
CA LEU A 75 7.73 -12.40 1.52
C LEU A 75 6.61 -12.28 2.56
N VAL A 76 5.79 -11.24 2.49
CA VAL A 76 4.73 -10.99 3.47
C VAL A 76 3.61 -12.01 3.37
N ASN A 77 3.06 -12.23 2.17
CA ASN A 77 1.86 -13.04 2.01
C ASN A 77 2.11 -14.55 2.00
N VAL A 78 3.33 -15.00 1.72
CA VAL A 78 3.62 -16.43 1.64
C VAL A 78 4.55 -16.84 2.76
N GLU A 79 5.69 -16.18 2.88
CA GLU A 79 6.75 -16.65 3.78
C GLU A 79 6.42 -16.29 5.23
N ILE A 80 6.13 -15.02 5.53
CA ILE A 80 5.75 -14.57 6.88
C ILE A 80 4.43 -15.18 7.32
N GLN A 81 3.40 -15.22 6.44
CA GLN A 81 2.14 -15.89 6.79
C GLN A 81 2.35 -17.35 7.17
N LYS A 82 3.18 -18.09 6.41
CA LYS A 82 3.50 -19.48 6.73
C LYS A 82 4.24 -19.60 8.05
N GLU A 83 5.17 -18.69 8.34
CA GLU A 83 5.91 -18.67 9.60
C GLU A 83 5.01 -18.38 10.80
N ILE A 84 4.11 -17.39 10.70
CA ILE A 84 3.11 -17.09 11.74
C ILE A 84 2.21 -18.30 11.99
N VAL A 85 1.67 -18.92 10.93
CA VAL A 85 0.82 -20.11 11.08
C VAL A 85 1.59 -21.25 11.74
N ASN A 86 2.86 -21.45 11.35
CA ASN A 86 3.71 -22.47 11.94
C ASN A 86 4.00 -22.18 13.42
N GLU A 87 4.33 -20.95 13.79
CA GLU A 87 4.56 -20.56 15.18
C GLU A 87 3.30 -20.71 16.03
N VAL A 88 2.16 -20.20 15.55
CA VAL A 88 0.89 -20.20 16.28
C VAL A 88 0.31 -21.61 16.42
N MET A 89 0.40 -22.45 15.38
CA MET A 89 -0.20 -23.80 15.37
C MET A 89 0.74 -24.94 15.76
N LEU A 90 2.03 -24.89 15.41
CA LEU A 90 2.95 -26.03 15.57
C LEU A 90 3.86 -25.90 16.80
N HIS A 91 4.16 -24.69 17.29
CA HIS A 91 4.85 -24.50 18.55
C HIS A 91 3.89 -24.41 19.74
N GLY A 92 3.34 -25.59 20.08
CA GLY A 92 2.96 -25.97 21.45
C GLY A 92 2.04 -25.00 22.19
N GLY A 93 1.02 -24.49 21.52
CA GLY A 93 -0.06 -23.74 22.18
C GLY A 93 0.07 -22.22 22.11
N GLY A 94 0.54 -21.65 20.98
CA GLY A 94 0.44 -20.20 20.74
C GLY A 94 -1.01 -19.71 20.82
N VAL A 95 -1.95 -20.48 20.24
CA VAL A 95 -3.40 -20.23 20.40
C VAL A 95 -3.84 -20.41 21.85
N GLU A 96 -3.40 -21.47 22.54
CA GLU A 96 -3.71 -21.66 23.96
C GLU A 96 -3.21 -20.50 24.81
N LYS A 97 -1.99 -20.00 24.60
CA LYS A 97 -1.43 -18.86 25.35
C LYS A 97 -2.20 -17.57 25.11
N ILE A 98 -2.53 -17.27 23.84
CA ILE A 98 -3.36 -16.09 23.52
C ILE A 98 -4.74 -16.23 24.17
N MET A 99 -5.32 -17.44 24.16
CA MET A 99 -6.61 -17.71 24.77
C MET A 99 -6.57 -17.69 26.30
N GLU A 100 -5.46 -18.12 26.90
CA GLU A 100 -5.19 -18.11 28.33
C GLU A 100 -5.05 -16.68 28.85
N GLU A 101 -4.29 -15.82 28.17
CA GLU A 101 -4.15 -14.39 28.48
C GLU A 101 -5.51 -13.65 28.40
N LEU A 102 -6.39 -14.04 27.47
CA LEU A 102 -7.73 -13.45 27.31
C LEU A 102 -8.79 -14.04 28.27
N SER A 103 -8.49 -15.15 28.94
CA SER A 103 -9.45 -15.86 29.80
C SER A 103 -9.86 -15.09 31.08
N PRO A 104 -8.97 -14.46 31.87
CA PRO A 104 -9.38 -13.79 33.10
C PRO A 104 -10.27 -12.57 32.86
N GLU A 105 -10.02 -11.79 31.79
CA GLU A 105 -10.88 -10.66 31.43
C GLU A 105 -12.23 -11.12 30.90
N ARG A 106 -12.29 -12.17 30.08
CA ARG A 106 -13.56 -12.76 29.63
C ARG A 106 -14.40 -13.25 30.80
N VAL A 107 -13.79 -13.98 31.74
CA VAL A 107 -14.49 -14.51 32.92
C VAL A 107 -15.03 -13.37 33.80
N ARG A 108 -14.25 -12.29 33.99
CA ARG A 108 -14.68 -11.12 34.74
C ARG A 108 -15.88 -10.43 34.09
N LEU A 109 -15.82 -10.18 32.78
CA LEU A 109 -16.94 -9.60 32.03
C LEU A 109 -18.19 -10.49 32.11
N GLN A 110 -18.05 -11.79 31.93
CA GLN A 110 -19.17 -12.72 31.93
C GLN A 110 -19.87 -12.77 33.30
N ARG A 111 -19.10 -12.67 34.40
CA ARG A 111 -19.66 -12.52 35.75
C ARG A 111 -20.43 -11.22 35.90
N SER A 112 -19.90 -10.09 35.43
CA SER A 112 -20.59 -8.80 35.48
C SER A 112 -21.88 -8.81 34.67
N VAL A 113 -21.90 -9.44 33.48
CA VAL A 113 -23.12 -9.60 32.68
C VAL A 113 -24.17 -10.42 33.42
N GLY A 114 -23.77 -11.54 34.05
CA GLY A 114 -24.68 -12.36 34.85
C GLY A 114 -25.32 -11.58 36.01
N LEU A 115 -24.52 -10.79 36.74
CA LEU A 115 -25.03 -9.94 37.84
C LEU A 115 -26.02 -8.89 37.34
N VAL A 116 -25.77 -8.29 36.18
CA VAL A 116 -26.70 -7.33 35.58
C VAL A 116 -28.01 -8.01 35.19
N GLN A 117 -27.96 -9.20 34.58
CA GLN A 117 -29.17 -9.97 34.24
C GLN A 117 -29.99 -10.34 35.47
N GLU A 118 -29.33 -10.75 36.56
CA GLU A 118 -29.99 -11.05 37.84
C GLU A 118 -30.67 -9.80 38.42
N SER A 119 -29.99 -8.65 38.37
CA SER A 119 -30.57 -7.39 38.84
C SER A 119 -31.79 -6.95 38.02
N ILE A 120 -31.79 -7.20 36.71
CA ILE A 120 -32.94 -6.89 35.83
C ILE A 120 -34.13 -7.79 36.21
N GLY A 121 -33.93 -9.09 36.34
CA GLY A 121 -35.00 -10.02 36.74
C GLY A 121 -35.56 -9.72 38.15
N PHE A 122 -34.72 -9.26 39.07
CA PHE A 122 -35.18 -8.79 40.38
C PHE A 122 -36.09 -7.56 40.26
N ILE A 123 -35.71 -6.57 39.44
CA ILE A 123 -36.52 -5.37 39.20
C ILE A 123 -37.86 -5.73 38.53
N GLU A 124 -37.85 -6.64 37.55
CA GLU A 124 -39.07 -7.16 36.91
C GLU A 124 -40.03 -7.76 37.93
N ASN A 125 -39.54 -8.63 38.82
CA ASN A 125 -40.35 -9.21 39.89
C ASN A 125 -40.93 -8.15 40.85
N VAL A 126 -40.14 -7.13 41.23
CA VAL A 126 -40.62 -6.04 42.11
C VAL A 126 -41.70 -5.20 41.42
N MET A 127 -41.54 -4.93 40.12
CA MET A 127 -42.54 -4.19 39.34
C MET A 127 -43.83 -4.98 39.21
N ASP A 128 -43.76 -6.30 38.97
CA ASP A 128 -44.94 -7.17 38.90
C ASP A 128 -45.71 -7.20 40.23
N VAL A 129 -45.01 -7.31 41.37
CA VAL A 129 -45.63 -7.27 42.69
C VAL A 129 -46.31 -5.93 42.96
N ASN A 130 -45.64 -4.82 42.61
CA ASN A 130 -46.22 -3.48 42.79
C ASN A 130 -47.43 -3.25 41.87
N LEU A 131 -47.42 -3.78 40.65
CA LEU A 131 -48.56 -3.69 39.72
C LEU A 131 -49.78 -4.44 40.25
N VAL A 132 -49.59 -5.66 40.77
CA VAL A 132 -50.66 -6.45 41.41
C VAL A 132 -51.21 -5.73 42.65
N SER A 133 -50.33 -5.12 43.44
CA SER A 133 -50.72 -4.35 44.63
C SER A 133 -51.52 -3.10 44.28
N ALA A 134 -51.14 -2.40 43.21
CA ALA A 134 -51.85 -1.21 42.73
C ALA A 134 -53.23 -1.55 42.14
N GLN A 135 -53.37 -2.69 41.46
CA GLN A 135 -54.66 -3.18 40.95
C GLN A 135 -55.62 -3.60 42.06
N ALA A 136 -55.10 -4.18 43.15
CA ALA A 136 -55.90 -4.51 44.32
C ALA A 136 -56.45 -3.26 45.03
N LEU A 137 -55.66 -2.19 45.09
CA LEU A 137 -56.06 -0.91 45.68
C LEU A 137 -57.02 -0.11 44.79
N SER A 138 -56.91 -0.20 43.46
CA SER A 138 -57.88 0.43 42.54
C SER A 138 -59.21 -0.34 42.45
N GLY A 139 -59.21 -1.64 42.73
CA GLY A 139 -60.42 -2.47 42.73
C GLY A 139 -61.33 -2.25 43.96
N GLU A 140 -60.78 -1.72 45.06
CA GLU A 140 -61.56 -1.39 46.27
C GLU A 140 -62.26 -0.02 46.20
N GLU A 141 -61.86 0.88 45.28
CA GLU A 141 -62.51 2.19 45.11
C GLU A 141 -63.77 2.15 44.22
N ASP A 142 -63.97 1.10 43.42
CA ASP A 142 -65.13 0.97 42.51
C ASP A 142 -66.34 0.19 43.11
N GLU A 143 -66.23 -0.40 44.30
CA GLU A 143 -67.36 -1.08 44.99
C GLU A 143 -68.15 -0.19 45.96
N HIS A 144 -67.78 1.08 46.11
CA HIS A 144 -68.45 2.03 46.99
C HIS A 144 -68.92 3.31 46.25
N ASN A 145 -69.83 3.17 45.28
CA ASN A 145 -70.78 4.22 44.91
C ASN A 145 -72.10 3.67 44.37
#